data_AF-A0A2J0LHC9-F1
#
_entry.id   AF-A0A2J0LHC9-F1
#
_cell.length_a   1.000
_cell.length_b   1.000
_cell.length_c   1.000
_cell.angle_alpha   90.00
_cell.angle_beta   90.00
_cell.angle_gamma   90.00
#
_symmetry.space_group_name_H-M   'P 1'
#
loop_
_entity.id
_entity.type
_entity.pdbx_description
1 polymer ?
#
loop_
_entity_poly.entity_id
_entity_poly.type
_entity_poly.pdbx_seq_one_letter_code
_entity_poly.pdbx_strand_id
1 'polypeptide(L)'
;MDLQHKIIVVLISLMLVPRFCAYIVDYVSADTPSMGTTMEQRRLIQLVKELPDKGRVMIDDIPLGDILPSQTGKAVLGGLSMQSFLEHTFSGFNDEGGMFFGRLPKDWNKEDFKQHLDEYAVDYAILSKPDWIHLAESWTDVFKPLHHSSSCHIYKIGDRQASFIKGNGTLSVTPQKLIVTGVDQSDIILRFHYADWLRATNGVILQPVRVLDDPVPFVRAIVPSGVTSFEVMLQPEKFFIEKFFNSKKKFNP
;
A
#
# COMPACT_ATOMS: atom_id res chain seq x y z
N MET A 1 13.08 52.00 -25.39
CA MET A 1 12.09 50.96 -25.09
C MET A 1 10.82 51.64 -24.60
N ASP A 2 9.72 51.52 -25.34
CA ASP A 2 8.45 52.16 -25.02
C ASP A 2 7.84 51.60 -23.71
N LEU A 3 7.01 52.40 -23.04
CA LEU A 3 6.32 52.05 -21.79
C LEU A 3 5.56 50.73 -21.91
N GLN A 4 4.95 50.45 -23.07
CA GLN A 4 4.27 49.18 -23.33
C GLN A 4 5.21 47.97 -23.24
N HIS A 5 6.44 48.09 -23.77
CA HIS A 5 7.43 47.01 -23.69
C HIS A 5 7.89 46.77 -22.24
N LYS A 6 8.04 47.84 -21.44
CA LYS A 6 8.40 47.70 -20.01
C LYS A 6 7.32 46.97 -19.22
N ILE A 7 6.05 47.27 -19.49
CA ILE A 7 4.91 46.62 -18.84
C ILE A 7 4.85 45.13 -19.19
N ILE A 8 5.04 44.77 -20.47
CA ILE A 8 5.03 43.37 -20.93
C ILE A 8 6.15 42.56 -20.25
N VAL A 9 7.37 43.11 -20.18
CA VAL A 9 8.50 42.42 -19.53
C VAL A 9 8.21 42.18 -18.05
N VAL A 10 7.68 43.18 -17.32
CA VAL A 10 7.34 43.02 -15.90
C VAL A 10 6.26 41.96 -15.70
N LEU A 11 5.23 41.92 -16.55
CA LEU A 11 4.17 40.90 -16.47
C LEU A 11 4.72 39.49 -16.74
N ILE A 12 5.57 39.32 -17.75
CA ILE A 12 6.22 38.03 -18.03
C ILE A 12 7.10 37.61 -16.84
N SER A 13 7.90 38.53 -16.29
CA SER A 13 8.71 38.24 -15.10
C SER A 13 7.84 37.85 -13.90
N LEU A 14 6.75 38.56 -13.62
CA LEU A 14 5.83 38.21 -12.53
C LEU A 14 5.11 36.88 -12.75
N MET A 15 4.90 36.45 -14.00
CA MET A 15 4.35 35.11 -14.30
C MET A 15 5.40 33.99 -14.16
N LEU A 16 6.67 34.27 -14.43
CA LEU A 16 7.74 33.27 -14.39
C LEU A 16 8.39 33.15 -13.01
N VAL A 17 8.54 34.25 -12.27
CA VAL A 17 9.19 34.30 -10.96
C VAL A 17 8.57 33.32 -9.97
N PRO A 18 7.23 33.20 -9.81
CA PRO A 18 6.65 32.22 -8.90
C PRO A 18 7.00 30.77 -9.27
N ARG A 19 7.08 30.44 -10.57
CA ARG A 19 7.47 29.10 -11.04
C ARG A 19 8.94 28.81 -10.81
N PHE A 20 9.82 29.78 -11.06
CA PHE A 20 11.25 29.66 -10.77
C PHE A 20 11.52 29.63 -9.26
N CYS A 21 10.83 30.45 -8.48
CA CYS A 21 10.94 30.43 -7.02
C CYS A 21 10.40 29.14 -6.44
N ALA A 22 9.26 28.60 -6.92
CA ALA A 22 8.78 27.29 -6.52
C ALA A 22 9.82 26.20 -6.84
N TYR A 23 10.39 26.21 -8.04
CA TYR A 23 11.44 25.25 -8.41
C TYR A 23 12.72 25.39 -7.56
N ILE A 24 13.15 26.62 -7.28
CA ILE A 24 14.31 26.87 -6.40
C ILE A 24 14.00 26.48 -4.97
N VAL A 25 12.79 26.74 -4.47
CA VAL A 25 12.35 26.30 -3.15
C VAL A 25 12.31 24.78 -3.12
N ASP A 26 11.76 24.09 -4.12
CA ASP A 26 11.77 22.62 -4.20
C ASP A 26 13.20 22.07 -4.29
N TYR A 27 14.10 22.76 -4.99
CA TYR A 27 15.51 22.38 -5.14
C TYR A 27 16.34 22.62 -3.86
N VAL A 28 16.09 23.73 -3.16
CA VAL A 28 16.81 24.12 -1.94
C VAL A 28 16.22 23.45 -0.70
N SER A 29 14.91 23.19 -0.70
CA SER A 29 14.18 22.50 0.38
C SER A 29 14.12 21.00 0.15
N ALA A 30 14.98 20.46 -0.71
CA ALA A 30 14.96 19.08 -1.17
C ALA A 30 15.25 18.06 -0.04
N ASP A 31 14.27 17.85 0.82
CA ASP A 31 13.93 16.56 1.43
C ASP A 31 12.89 15.80 0.57
N THR A 32 12.39 16.40 -0.54
CA THR A 32 11.50 15.74 -1.50
C THR A 32 12.08 15.69 -2.93
N PRO A 33 12.04 14.54 -3.63
CA PRO A 33 12.84 14.32 -4.82
C PRO A 33 12.12 14.72 -6.10
N SER A 34 12.28 15.98 -6.53
CA SER A 34 12.19 16.30 -7.97
C SER A 34 13.40 15.75 -8.75
N MET A 35 14.40 15.18 -8.05
CA MET A 35 15.71 14.73 -8.57
C MET A 35 15.86 13.20 -8.72
N GLY A 36 14.79 12.43 -8.55
CA GLY A 36 14.83 10.96 -8.60
C GLY A 36 15.43 10.32 -7.34
N THR A 37 15.70 9.00 -7.40
CA THR A 37 16.15 8.23 -6.23
C THR A 37 17.61 8.51 -5.87
N THR A 38 17.87 8.71 -4.56
CA THR A 38 19.23 8.85 -4.02
C THR A 38 20.03 7.55 -4.19
N MET A 39 21.37 7.63 -4.10
CA MET A 39 22.20 6.43 -4.18
C MET A 39 21.87 5.41 -3.08
N GLU A 40 21.53 5.90 -1.89
CA GLU A 40 21.13 5.06 -0.76
C GLU A 40 19.78 4.38 -1.02
N GLN A 41 18.77 5.13 -1.49
CA GLN A 41 17.49 4.56 -1.91
C GLN A 41 17.66 3.50 -3.01
N ARG A 42 18.54 3.74 -4.00
CA ARG A 42 18.82 2.74 -5.05
C ARG A 42 19.43 1.46 -4.49
N ARG A 43 20.35 1.55 -3.53
CA ARG A 43 20.93 0.39 -2.84
C ARG A 43 19.85 -0.37 -2.07
N LEU A 44 18.98 0.36 -1.37
CA LEU A 44 17.87 -0.22 -0.62
C LEU A 44 16.86 -0.91 -1.53
N ILE A 45 16.47 -0.28 -2.64
CA ILE A 45 15.61 -0.89 -3.66
C ILE A 45 16.22 -2.19 -4.19
N GLN A 46 17.53 -2.19 -4.49
CA GLN A 46 18.23 -3.38 -4.95
C GLN A 46 18.23 -4.49 -3.88
N LEU A 47 18.48 -4.13 -2.61
CA LEU A 47 18.43 -5.07 -1.50
C LEU A 47 17.03 -5.68 -1.32
N VAL A 48 15.97 -4.86 -1.40
CA VAL A 48 14.58 -5.31 -1.31
C VAL A 48 14.21 -6.23 -2.48
N LYS A 49 14.72 -5.95 -3.68
CA LYS A 49 14.52 -6.80 -4.86
C LYS A 49 15.12 -8.20 -4.70
N GLU A 50 16.19 -8.32 -3.93
CA GLU A 50 16.85 -9.60 -3.62
C GLU A 50 16.16 -10.38 -2.50
N LEU A 51 15.25 -9.76 -1.74
CA LEU A 51 14.50 -10.45 -0.70
C LEU A 51 13.54 -11.50 -1.30
N PRO A 52 13.40 -12.68 -0.67
CA PRO A 52 12.42 -13.70 -1.08
C PRO A 52 10.99 -13.14 -1.22
N ASP A 53 10.26 -13.65 -2.20
CA ASP A 53 8.87 -13.24 -2.48
C ASP A 53 7.86 -14.15 -1.80
N LYS A 54 7.50 -13.80 -0.56
CA LYS A 54 6.61 -14.61 0.27
C LYS A 54 5.51 -13.76 0.91
N GLY A 55 5.88 -12.62 1.49
CA GLY A 55 4.95 -11.67 2.10
C GLY A 55 5.11 -10.23 1.62
N ARG A 56 4.47 -9.32 2.34
CA ARG A 56 4.51 -7.87 2.09
C ARG A 56 5.69 -7.21 2.79
N VAL A 57 6.10 -6.06 2.27
CA VAL A 57 7.09 -5.17 2.89
C VAL A 57 6.35 -4.01 3.55
N MET A 58 6.48 -3.90 4.87
CA MET A 58 6.01 -2.74 5.63
C MET A 58 7.08 -1.65 5.60
N ILE A 59 6.70 -0.40 5.33
CA ILE A 59 7.65 0.73 5.25
C ILE A 59 7.05 2.02 5.80
N ASP A 60 7.84 2.73 6.62
CA ASP A 60 7.45 4.00 7.24
C ASP A 60 7.96 5.26 6.53
N ASP A 61 8.86 5.08 5.55
CA ASP A 61 9.29 6.09 4.57
C ASP A 61 8.31 6.12 3.40
N ILE A 62 7.54 7.20 3.34
CA ILE A 62 6.44 7.37 2.40
C ILE A 62 6.94 7.50 0.94
N PRO A 63 7.88 8.41 0.61
CA PRO A 63 8.41 8.50 -0.75
C PRO A 63 9.00 7.17 -1.27
N LEU A 64 9.69 6.43 -0.41
CA LEU A 64 10.24 5.13 -0.77
C LEU A 64 9.14 4.06 -0.93
N GLY A 65 8.10 4.11 -0.09
CA GLY A 65 6.92 3.25 -0.20
C GLY A 65 6.19 3.38 -1.53
N ASP A 66 6.16 4.58 -2.12
CA ASP A 66 5.52 4.83 -3.42
C ASP A 66 6.29 4.21 -4.60
N ILE A 67 7.61 4.22 -4.52
CA ILE A 67 8.45 3.75 -5.62
C ILE A 67 8.73 2.25 -5.54
N LEU A 68 8.78 1.67 -4.33
CA LEU A 68 9.17 0.28 -4.13
C LEU A 68 8.35 -0.73 -4.94
N PRO A 69 7.00 -0.67 -4.98
CA PRO A 69 6.20 -1.61 -5.76
C PRO A 69 6.57 -1.62 -7.24
N SER A 70 6.77 -0.44 -7.83
CA SER A 70 7.10 -0.30 -9.26
C SER A 70 8.50 -0.81 -9.60
N GLN A 71 9.45 -0.69 -8.66
CA GLN A 71 10.86 -1.03 -8.89
C GLN A 71 11.18 -2.49 -8.54
N THR A 72 10.41 -3.09 -7.63
CA THR A 72 10.71 -4.42 -7.06
C THR A 72 9.65 -5.46 -7.36
N GLY A 73 8.42 -5.06 -7.72
CA GLY A 73 7.27 -5.96 -7.84
C GLY A 73 6.73 -6.45 -6.49
N LYS A 74 7.30 -6.00 -5.36
CA LYS A 74 6.85 -6.36 -4.01
C LYS A 74 5.52 -5.69 -3.69
N ALA A 75 4.66 -6.39 -2.96
CA ALA A 75 3.54 -5.78 -2.28
C ALA A 75 4.05 -5.00 -1.07
N VAL A 76 3.67 -3.73 -0.96
CA VAL A 76 4.16 -2.80 0.08
C VAL A 76 2.98 -2.27 0.90
N LEU A 77 3.18 -2.13 2.21
CA LEU A 77 2.30 -1.42 3.14
C LEU A 77 3.02 -0.14 3.59
N GLY A 78 2.55 1.00 3.11
CA GLY A 78 3.20 2.30 3.26
C GLY A 78 3.14 3.10 1.96
N GLY A 79 3.60 4.35 1.99
CA GLY A 79 3.53 5.27 0.85
C GLY A 79 2.23 6.10 0.76
N LEU A 80 2.22 7.06 -0.14
CA LEU A 80 1.05 7.82 -0.54
C LEU A 80 0.17 6.93 -1.42
N SER A 81 -0.84 6.36 -0.76
CA SER A 81 -2.08 5.86 -1.35
C SER A 81 -2.86 6.86 -2.22
N MET A 82 -2.26 7.69 -3.08
CA MET A 82 -2.98 8.66 -3.92
C MET A 82 -4.04 8.02 -4.83
N GLN A 83 -3.92 6.72 -5.09
CA GLN A 83 -4.82 5.94 -5.96
C GLN A 83 -5.81 5.06 -5.18
N SER A 84 -5.65 5.01 -3.87
CA SER A 84 -6.40 4.18 -2.95
C SER A 84 -7.58 4.99 -2.44
N PHE A 85 -8.82 4.48 -2.56
CA PHE A 85 -9.95 5.11 -1.88
C PHE A 85 -9.56 5.27 -0.40
N LEU A 86 -9.79 6.44 0.20
CA LEU A 86 -9.23 6.87 1.49
C LEU A 86 -9.37 5.86 2.64
N GLU A 87 -10.28 4.90 2.55
CA GLU A 87 -10.45 3.82 3.54
C GLU A 87 -9.37 2.73 3.44
N HIS A 88 -8.76 2.50 2.27
CA HIS A 88 -7.71 1.48 2.09
C HIS A 88 -6.32 1.95 2.55
N THR A 89 -6.13 3.24 2.84
CA THR A 89 -4.87 3.75 3.41
C THR A 89 -4.74 3.47 4.91
N PHE A 90 -5.78 2.94 5.56
CA PHE A 90 -5.78 2.57 6.98
C PHE A 90 -4.56 1.72 7.37
N SER A 91 -4.14 0.82 6.47
CA SER A 91 -3.03 -0.11 6.71
C SER A 91 -1.63 0.45 6.51
N GLY A 92 -1.49 1.73 6.11
CA GLY A 92 -0.21 2.38 5.85
C GLY A 92 0.27 3.28 7.00
N PHE A 93 1.52 3.72 6.90
CA PHE A 93 2.03 4.81 7.73
C PHE A 93 1.49 6.13 7.21
N ASN A 94 0.96 6.96 8.09
CA ASN A 94 0.56 8.32 7.73
C ASN A 94 1.69 9.36 7.98
N ASP A 95 1.53 10.54 7.38
CA ASP A 95 2.41 11.69 7.59
C ASP A 95 2.30 12.23 9.02
N GLU A 96 1.10 12.15 9.61
CA GLU A 96 0.79 12.67 10.95
C GLU A 96 1.26 11.71 12.05
N GLY A 97 2.57 11.76 12.34
CA GLY A 97 3.18 11.04 13.46
C GLY A 97 3.60 9.60 13.16
N GLY A 98 3.49 9.15 11.90
CA GLY A 98 3.86 7.80 11.51
C GLY A 98 3.00 6.73 12.16
N MET A 99 1.70 6.99 12.29
CA MET A 99 0.75 6.00 12.78
C MET A 99 0.61 4.86 11.78
N PHE A 100 0.58 3.63 12.28
CA PHE A 100 0.33 2.41 11.51
C PHE A 100 -0.99 1.81 12.01
N PHE A 101 -1.92 1.48 11.12
CA PHE A 101 -3.31 1.15 11.49
C PHE A 101 -3.95 2.19 12.43
N GLY A 102 -3.66 3.48 12.20
CA GLY A 102 -4.19 4.58 13.01
C GLY A 102 -3.66 4.65 14.46
N ARG A 103 -2.57 3.92 14.78
CA ARG A 103 -1.97 3.87 16.11
C ARG A 103 -0.49 4.27 16.09
N LEU A 104 -0.05 5.00 17.10
CA LEU A 104 1.36 5.34 17.28
C LEU A 104 2.14 4.12 17.79
N PRO A 105 3.48 4.07 17.61
CA PRO A 105 4.33 3.00 18.15
C PRO A 105 4.03 2.66 19.62
N LYS A 106 3.92 3.69 20.46
CA LYS A 106 3.68 3.56 21.91
C LYS A 106 2.31 2.97 22.28
N ASP A 107 1.34 3.01 21.37
CA ASP A 107 -0.02 2.54 21.63
C ASP A 107 -0.16 1.03 21.33
N TRP A 108 0.87 0.42 20.75
CA TRP A 108 0.89 -1.00 20.44
C TRP A 108 1.38 -1.83 21.61
N ASN A 109 0.67 -2.93 21.88
CA ASN A 109 1.28 -4.08 22.55
C ASN A 109 1.76 -5.07 21.50
N LYS A 110 2.72 -5.90 21.90
CA LYS A 110 3.47 -6.77 20.99
C LYS A 110 2.60 -7.85 20.35
N GLU A 111 1.74 -8.49 21.13
CA GLU A 111 0.88 -9.60 20.68
C GLU A 111 -0.12 -9.12 19.63
N ASP A 112 -0.77 -7.99 19.91
CA ASP A 112 -1.72 -7.32 19.03
C ASP A 112 -1.04 -6.84 17.73
N PHE A 113 0.13 -6.19 17.84
CA PHE A 113 0.90 -5.78 16.67
C PHE A 113 1.30 -6.97 15.81
N LYS A 114 1.78 -8.05 16.44
CA LYS A 114 2.12 -9.30 15.72
C LYS A 114 0.91 -9.87 15.00
N GLN A 115 -0.29 -9.84 15.60
CA GLN A 115 -1.52 -10.30 14.95
C GLN A 115 -1.82 -9.49 13.67
N HIS A 116 -1.60 -8.17 13.68
CA HIS A 116 -1.75 -7.34 12.49
C HIS A 116 -0.72 -7.67 11.41
N LEU A 117 0.55 -7.87 11.79
CA LEU A 117 1.59 -8.30 10.84
C LEU A 117 1.26 -9.68 10.23
N ASP A 118 0.72 -10.59 11.03
CA ASP A 118 0.27 -11.91 10.58
C ASP A 118 -0.87 -11.81 9.57
N GLU A 119 -1.87 -10.97 9.89
CA GLU A 119 -3.07 -10.78 9.07
C GLU A 119 -2.75 -10.19 7.71
N TYR A 120 -1.85 -9.21 7.67
CA TYR A 120 -1.41 -8.58 6.42
C TYR A 120 -0.23 -9.29 5.75
N ALA A 121 0.18 -10.45 6.29
CA ALA A 121 1.31 -11.24 5.82
C ALA A 121 2.58 -10.40 5.60
N VAL A 122 2.90 -9.55 6.58
CA VAL A 122 4.11 -8.75 6.58
C VAL A 122 5.30 -9.65 6.84
N ASP A 123 6.24 -9.67 5.91
CA ASP A 123 7.44 -10.49 5.98
C ASP A 123 8.68 -9.68 6.30
N TYR A 124 8.71 -8.42 5.88
CA TYR A 124 9.81 -7.51 6.09
C TYR A 124 9.30 -6.16 6.55
N ALA A 125 10.08 -5.49 7.39
CA ALA A 125 9.87 -4.10 7.77
C ALA A 125 11.10 -3.29 7.38
N ILE A 126 10.89 -2.12 6.80
CA ILE A 126 11.90 -1.10 6.52
C ILE A 126 11.51 0.12 7.35
N LEU A 127 12.29 0.42 8.37
CA LEU A 127 11.98 1.46 9.35
C LEU A 127 13.06 2.54 9.34
N SER A 128 12.66 3.80 9.20
CA SER A 128 13.52 4.98 9.27
C SER A 128 13.19 5.88 10.45
N LYS A 129 11.98 5.79 11.01
CA LYS A 129 11.53 6.62 12.13
C LYS A 129 12.09 6.09 13.46
N PRO A 130 12.73 6.92 14.30
CA PRO A 130 13.37 6.48 15.54
C PRO A 130 12.46 5.70 16.49
N ASP A 131 11.21 6.12 16.67
CA ASP A 131 10.27 5.44 17.59
C ASP A 131 9.91 4.03 17.11
N TRP A 132 9.79 3.83 15.79
CA TRP A 132 9.53 2.52 15.18
C TRP A 132 10.76 1.61 15.23
N ILE A 133 11.95 2.18 15.01
CA ILE A 133 13.23 1.46 15.18
C ILE A 133 13.37 0.99 16.64
N HIS A 134 13.15 1.87 17.61
CA HIS A 134 13.24 1.54 19.03
C HIS A 134 12.22 0.46 19.44
N LEU A 135 10.98 0.54 18.92
CA LEU A 135 9.97 -0.50 19.11
C LEU A 135 10.44 -1.84 18.54
N ALA A 136 10.97 -1.87 17.31
CA ALA A 136 11.48 -3.08 16.69
C ALA A 136 12.65 -3.69 17.47
N GLU A 137 13.57 -2.86 17.96
CA GLU A 137 14.69 -3.27 18.81
C GLU A 137 14.23 -3.82 20.16
N SER A 138 13.08 -3.37 20.69
CA SER A 138 12.50 -3.92 21.92
C SER A 138 11.79 -5.26 21.71
N TRP A 139 11.39 -5.60 20.48
CA TRP A 139 10.63 -6.81 20.13
C TRP A 139 11.41 -7.74 19.19
N THR A 140 12.61 -8.12 19.59
CA THR A 140 13.59 -8.86 18.75
C THR A 140 13.13 -10.25 18.27
N ASP A 141 12.15 -10.86 18.93
CA ASP A 141 11.52 -12.11 18.50
C ASP A 141 10.48 -11.91 17.40
N VAL A 142 9.93 -10.69 17.28
CA VAL A 142 9.08 -10.26 16.17
C VAL A 142 9.95 -9.69 15.04
N PHE A 143 10.92 -8.84 15.35
CA PHE A 143 11.76 -8.14 14.38
C PHE A 143 13.20 -8.67 14.42
N LYS A 144 13.54 -9.55 13.48
CA LYS A 144 14.90 -10.06 13.34
C LYS A 144 15.72 -9.13 12.44
N PRO A 145 16.78 -8.49 12.92
CA PRO A 145 17.55 -7.55 12.10
C PRO A 145 18.20 -8.25 10.91
N LEU A 146 18.12 -7.65 9.73
CA LEU A 146 18.74 -8.12 8.48
C LEU A 146 19.80 -7.14 7.96
N HIS A 147 19.51 -5.85 8.00
CA HIS A 147 20.40 -4.81 7.47
C HIS A 147 20.17 -3.50 8.19
N HIS A 148 21.23 -2.79 8.55
CA HIS A 148 21.15 -1.45 9.12
C HIS A 148 22.01 -0.48 8.30
N SER A 149 21.47 0.70 8.02
CA SER A 149 22.18 1.84 7.45
C SER A 149 21.94 3.09 8.29
N SER A 150 22.54 4.21 7.89
CA SER A 150 22.28 5.51 8.51
C SER A 150 20.86 6.04 8.28
N SER A 151 20.16 5.57 7.24
CA SER A 151 18.81 6.06 6.90
C SER A 151 17.69 5.11 7.27
N CYS A 152 17.95 3.80 7.37
CA CYS A 152 16.91 2.83 7.66
C CYS A 152 17.45 1.50 8.21
N HIS A 153 16.56 0.78 8.89
CA HIS A 153 16.77 -0.56 9.39
C HIS A 153 15.78 -1.53 8.73
N ILE A 154 16.29 -2.67 8.27
CA ILE A 154 15.49 -3.74 7.66
C ILE A 154 15.43 -4.92 8.62
N TYR A 155 14.22 -5.38 8.87
CA TYR A 155 13.93 -6.51 9.73
C TYR A 155 13.16 -7.60 8.97
N LYS A 156 13.44 -8.86 9.28
CA LYS A 156 12.61 -10.02 8.95
C LYS A 156 11.60 -10.23 10.06
N ILE A 157 10.32 -10.36 9.72
CA ILE A 157 9.25 -10.57 10.70
C ILE A 157 8.80 -12.03 10.75
N GLY A 158 8.72 -12.71 9.60
CA GLY A 158 8.26 -14.10 9.53
C GLY A 158 8.30 -14.64 8.11
N ASP A 159 7.86 -15.88 7.93
CA ASP A 159 7.81 -16.56 6.62
C ASP A 159 6.34 -16.79 6.22
N ARG A 160 5.63 -15.69 5.93
CA ARG A 160 4.18 -15.69 5.70
C ARG A 160 3.89 -15.69 4.21
N GLN A 161 2.81 -16.35 3.80
CA GLN A 161 2.31 -16.26 2.44
C GLN A 161 1.29 -15.13 2.31
N ALA A 162 1.44 -14.26 1.33
CA ALA A 162 0.61 -13.07 1.16
C ALA A 162 -0.88 -13.32 0.81
N SER A 163 -1.30 -14.56 0.60
CA SER A 163 -2.51 -14.84 -0.19
C SER A 163 -3.77 -15.20 0.60
N PHE A 164 -3.67 -15.95 1.71
CA PHE A 164 -4.83 -16.51 2.41
C PHE A 164 -4.82 -16.26 3.92
N ILE A 165 -5.89 -15.68 4.44
CA ILE A 165 -6.15 -15.54 5.88
C ILE A 165 -6.61 -16.89 6.45
N LYS A 166 -7.52 -17.54 5.72
CA LYS A 166 -8.05 -18.88 5.96
C LYS A 166 -8.12 -19.60 4.63
N GLY A 167 -7.77 -20.88 4.59
CA GLY A 167 -7.66 -21.59 3.31
C GLY A 167 -6.24 -21.89 2.93
N ASN A 168 -6.09 -22.84 2.02
CA ASN A 168 -4.86 -23.11 1.30
C ASN A 168 -5.13 -23.06 -0.20
N GLY A 169 -4.07 -22.81 -0.96
CA GLY A 169 -4.09 -22.78 -2.42
C GLY A 169 -2.98 -21.90 -2.96
N THR A 170 -3.02 -21.68 -4.26
CA THR A 170 -2.15 -20.73 -4.96
C THR A 170 -3.00 -19.57 -5.46
N LEU A 171 -2.50 -18.36 -5.26
CA LEU A 171 -3.12 -17.15 -5.75
C LEU A 171 -2.16 -16.44 -6.70
N SER A 172 -2.64 -16.19 -7.92
CA SER A 172 -1.95 -15.39 -8.91
C SER A 172 -2.78 -14.14 -9.21
N VAL A 173 -2.11 -13.02 -9.41
CA VAL A 173 -2.76 -11.72 -9.63
C VAL A 173 -2.34 -11.21 -10.99
N THR A 174 -3.32 -10.84 -11.81
CA THR A 174 -3.11 -10.06 -13.02
C THR A 174 -3.77 -8.69 -12.86
N PRO A 175 -3.49 -7.72 -13.74
CA PRO A 175 -4.16 -6.43 -13.69
C PRO A 175 -5.69 -6.51 -13.84
N GLN A 176 -6.25 -7.63 -14.30
CA GLN A 176 -7.70 -7.79 -14.53
C GLN A 176 -8.37 -8.76 -13.55
N LYS A 177 -7.62 -9.70 -12.97
CA LYS A 177 -8.22 -10.80 -12.20
C LYS A 177 -7.28 -11.40 -11.17
N LEU A 178 -7.90 -12.00 -10.14
CA LEU A 178 -7.25 -12.94 -9.24
C LEU A 178 -7.54 -14.35 -9.74
N ILE A 179 -6.53 -15.21 -9.79
CA ILE A 179 -6.66 -16.62 -10.18
C ILE A 179 -6.31 -17.44 -8.96
N VAL A 180 -7.29 -18.18 -8.46
CA VAL A 180 -7.16 -19.04 -7.28
C VAL A 180 -7.14 -20.50 -7.77
N THR A 181 -6.13 -21.28 -7.37
CA THR A 181 -5.99 -22.69 -7.75
C THR A 181 -5.58 -23.57 -6.57
N GLY A 182 -5.84 -24.87 -6.67
CA GLY A 182 -5.45 -25.84 -5.64
C GLY A 182 -6.19 -25.67 -4.31
N VAL A 183 -7.41 -25.13 -4.35
CA VAL A 183 -8.24 -24.99 -3.14
C VAL A 183 -8.86 -26.32 -2.79
N ASP A 184 -8.75 -26.71 -1.53
CA ASP A 184 -9.27 -27.95 -0.95
C ASP A 184 -10.37 -27.72 0.10
N GLN A 185 -10.65 -26.46 0.44
CA GLN A 185 -11.64 -26.07 1.45
C GLN A 185 -12.83 -25.33 0.83
N SER A 186 -14.03 -25.58 1.35
CA SER A 186 -15.27 -24.94 0.88
C SER A 186 -15.45 -23.50 1.37
N ASP A 187 -14.64 -23.04 2.32
CA ASP A 187 -14.73 -21.72 2.94
C ASP A 187 -13.32 -21.16 3.16
N ILE A 188 -12.93 -20.23 2.29
CA ILE A 188 -11.62 -19.58 2.32
C ILE A 188 -11.76 -18.07 2.42
N ILE A 189 -10.74 -17.42 2.96
CA ILE A 189 -10.65 -15.97 3.09
C ILE A 189 -9.34 -15.52 2.45
N LEU A 190 -9.45 -14.72 1.40
CA LEU A 190 -8.31 -14.17 0.67
C LEU A 190 -7.83 -12.88 1.37
N ARG A 191 -6.52 -12.64 1.38
CA ARG A 191 -5.90 -11.37 1.84
C ARG A 191 -6.10 -10.22 0.83
N PHE A 192 -7.31 -10.10 0.30
CA PHE A 192 -7.75 -9.07 -0.64
C PHE A 192 -8.99 -8.40 -0.09
N HIS A 193 -9.03 -7.06 -0.17
CA HIS A 193 -10.21 -6.31 0.22
C HIS A 193 -11.38 -6.60 -0.72
N TYR A 194 -12.56 -6.75 -0.13
CA TYR A 194 -13.81 -6.99 -0.83
C TYR A 194 -14.33 -5.70 -1.43
N ALA A 195 -14.86 -5.82 -2.64
CA ALA A 195 -15.72 -4.82 -3.25
C ALA A 195 -16.96 -5.51 -3.81
N ASP A 196 -18.10 -4.85 -3.72
CA ASP A 196 -19.41 -5.36 -4.14
C ASP A 196 -19.53 -5.60 -5.66
N TRP A 197 -18.61 -5.04 -6.44
CA TRP A 197 -18.47 -5.27 -7.88
C TRP A 197 -17.55 -6.44 -8.24
N LEU A 198 -16.98 -7.17 -7.27
CA LEU A 198 -16.21 -8.40 -7.52
C LEU A 198 -17.14 -9.57 -7.81
N ARG A 199 -16.75 -10.44 -8.75
CA ARG A 199 -17.42 -11.72 -9.01
C ARG A 199 -16.41 -12.84 -9.13
N ALA A 200 -16.85 -14.03 -8.77
CA ALA A 200 -16.10 -15.25 -8.99
C ALA A 200 -16.74 -16.13 -10.08
N THR A 201 -15.90 -16.91 -10.77
CA THR A 201 -16.34 -17.96 -11.70
C THR A 201 -16.72 -19.25 -10.97
N ASN A 202 -17.17 -20.27 -11.72
CA ASN A 202 -17.40 -21.63 -11.22
C ASN A 202 -18.39 -21.74 -10.05
N GLY A 203 -19.37 -20.83 -10.00
CA GLY A 203 -20.41 -20.83 -8.97
C GLY A 203 -19.92 -20.44 -7.56
N VAL A 204 -18.69 -19.94 -7.44
CA VAL A 204 -18.14 -19.44 -6.18
C VAL A 204 -18.87 -18.17 -5.75
N ILE A 205 -19.28 -18.13 -4.48
CA ILE A 205 -19.97 -16.98 -3.90
C ILE A 205 -18.97 -16.15 -3.10
N LEU A 206 -18.87 -14.85 -3.40
CA LEU A 206 -18.02 -13.92 -2.67
C LEU A 206 -18.84 -13.15 -1.63
N GLN A 207 -18.35 -13.10 -0.40
CA GLN A 207 -18.95 -12.38 0.71
C GLN A 207 -17.92 -11.47 1.39
N PRO A 208 -18.33 -10.30 1.90
CA PRO A 208 -17.47 -9.50 2.76
C PRO A 208 -17.32 -10.19 4.12
N VAL A 209 -16.11 -10.23 4.66
CA VAL A 209 -15.84 -10.63 6.05
C VAL A 209 -14.93 -9.59 6.70
N ARG A 210 -15.29 -9.11 7.89
CA ARG A 210 -14.41 -8.24 8.68
C ARG A 210 -13.37 -9.07 9.40
N VAL A 211 -12.14 -8.60 9.38
CA VAL A 211 -11.03 -9.23 10.09
C VAL A 211 -10.32 -8.14 10.87
N LEU A 212 -10.12 -8.38 12.17
CA LEU A 212 -9.64 -7.38 13.13
C LEU A 212 -10.51 -6.12 13.12
N ASP A 213 -9.87 -4.95 13.18
CA ASP A 213 -10.44 -3.61 13.14
C ASP A 213 -10.32 -2.96 11.74
N ASP A 214 -9.98 -3.73 10.70
CA ASP A 214 -9.91 -3.21 9.32
C ASP A 214 -11.29 -2.65 8.92
N PRO A 215 -11.38 -1.34 8.55
CA PRO A 215 -12.64 -0.74 8.13
C PRO A 215 -13.17 -1.38 6.83
N VAL A 216 -12.28 -1.93 6.01
CA VAL A 216 -12.60 -2.55 4.74
C VAL A 216 -12.63 -4.08 4.90
N PRO A 217 -13.75 -4.75 4.58
CA PRO A 217 -13.83 -6.20 4.69
C PRO A 217 -12.91 -6.90 3.69
N PHE A 218 -12.51 -8.12 3.99
CA PHE A 218 -11.80 -9.04 3.12
C PHE A 218 -12.75 -9.92 2.30
N VAL A 219 -12.23 -10.52 1.22
CA VAL A 219 -12.98 -11.45 0.37
C VAL A 219 -13.04 -12.83 1.02
N ARG A 220 -14.22 -13.22 1.50
CA ARG A 220 -14.57 -14.61 1.79
C ARG A 220 -15.14 -15.27 0.55
N ALA A 221 -14.64 -16.45 0.18
CA ALA A 221 -15.16 -17.24 -0.93
C ALA A 221 -15.77 -18.56 -0.43
N ILE A 222 -17.04 -18.76 -0.74
CA ILE A 222 -17.76 -20.02 -0.53
C ILE A 222 -17.63 -20.85 -1.80
N VAL A 223 -16.82 -21.90 -1.72
CA VAL A 223 -16.39 -22.71 -2.85
C VAL A 223 -17.28 -23.96 -2.96
N PRO A 224 -17.99 -24.19 -4.08
CA PRO A 224 -18.80 -25.38 -4.28
C PRO A 224 -17.97 -26.67 -4.25
N SER A 225 -18.59 -27.78 -3.85
CA SER A 225 -17.95 -29.10 -3.85
C SER A 225 -17.40 -29.44 -5.24
N GLY A 226 -16.16 -29.91 -5.30
CA GLY A 226 -15.46 -30.28 -6.54
C GLY A 226 -14.80 -29.13 -7.30
N VAL A 227 -14.98 -27.88 -6.87
CA VAL A 227 -14.27 -26.73 -7.45
C VAL A 227 -12.90 -26.59 -6.78
N THR A 228 -11.84 -26.77 -7.56
CA THR A 228 -10.44 -26.62 -7.09
C THR A 228 -9.76 -25.36 -7.62
N SER A 229 -10.41 -24.63 -8.53
CA SER A 229 -9.93 -23.37 -9.08
C SER A 229 -11.06 -22.45 -9.49
N PHE A 230 -10.84 -21.14 -9.40
CA PHE A 230 -11.76 -20.11 -9.85
C PHE A 230 -11.03 -18.79 -10.07
N GLU A 231 -11.69 -17.86 -10.74
CA GLU A 231 -11.17 -16.51 -11.00
C GLU A 231 -12.05 -15.48 -10.31
N VAL A 232 -11.46 -14.44 -9.74
CA VAL A 232 -12.15 -13.25 -9.22
C VAL A 232 -11.88 -12.07 -10.12
N MET A 233 -12.92 -11.43 -10.64
CA MET A 233 -12.84 -10.36 -11.63
C MET A 233 -13.68 -9.16 -11.23
N LEU A 234 -13.27 -7.98 -11.69
CA LEU A 234 -14.09 -6.77 -11.64
C LEU A 234 -15.25 -6.90 -12.64
N GLN A 235 -16.46 -6.49 -12.25
CA GLN A 235 -17.56 -6.24 -13.20
C GLN A 235 -17.63 -4.75 -13.56
N PRO A 236 -17.03 -4.32 -14.68
CA PRO A 236 -16.98 -2.90 -15.04
C PRO A 236 -18.36 -2.28 -15.30
N GLU A 237 -19.33 -3.08 -15.75
CA GLU A 237 -20.66 -2.61 -16.15
C GLU A 237 -21.47 -2.03 -14.98
N LYS A 238 -21.35 -2.59 -13.76
CA LYS A 238 -22.00 -2.02 -12.57
C LYS A 238 -21.29 -0.79 -12.03
N PHE A 239 -19.96 -0.78 -12.09
CA PHE A 239 -19.14 0.31 -11.55
C PHE A 239 -19.43 1.64 -12.25
N PHE A 240 -19.53 1.63 -13.58
CA PHE A 240 -19.79 2.84 -14.36
C PHE A 240 -21.24 3.32 -14.26
N ILE A 241 -22.22 2.43 -14.25
CA ILE A 241 -23.62 2.86 -14.26
C ILE A 241 -24.04 3.41 -12.89
N GLU A 242 -23.66 2.79 -11.78
CA GLU A 242 -24.16 3.25 -10.47
C GLU A 242 -23.45 4.51 -9.97
N LYS A 243 -22.11 4.63 -10.10
CA LYS A 243 -21.40 5.84 -9.65
C LYS A 243 -21.68 7.06 -10.52
N PHE A 244 -21.78 6.90 -11.84
CA PHE A 244 -21.96 8.02 -12.75
C PHE A 244 -23.39 8.57 -12.75
N PHE A 245 -24.40 7.72 -12.49
CA PHE A 245 -25.79 8.16 -12.41
C PHE A 245 -26.24 8.56 -11.00
N ASN A 246 -25.68 7.98 -9.93
CA ASN A 246 -26.03 8.40 -8.55
C ASN A 246 -25.28 9.65 -8.07
N SER A 247 -24.12 9.99 -8.65
CA SER A 247 -23.44 11.26 -8.33
C SER A 247 -24.21 12.50 -8.83
N LYS A 248 -24.92 12.36 -9.97
CA LYS A 248 -25.78 13.43 -10.52
C LYS A 248 -27.02 13.74 -9.69
N LYS A 249 -27.48 12.82 -8.83
CA LYS A 249 -28.63 13.05 -7.94
C LYS A 249 -28.28 13.86 -6.69
N LYS A 250 -26.99 14.05 -6.36
CA LYS A 250 -26.55 14.87 -5.21
C LYS A 250 -26.23 16.33 -5.56
N PHE A 251 -26.42 16.74 -6.81
CA PHE A 251 -26.21 18.11 -7.29
C PHE A 251 -27.49 18.73 -7.86
N ASN A 252 -28.65 18.47 -7.23
CA ASN A 252 -29.78 19.38 -7.35
C ASN A 252 -29.83 20.21 -6.05
N PRO A 253 -29.67 21.55 -6.12
CA PRO A 253 -29.80 22.43 -4.96
C PRO A 253 -31.22 22.41 -4.39
#